data_AF-A0A5K4EX29-F1
#
_entry.id   AF-A0A5K4EX29-F1
#
_cell.length_a   1.000
_cell.length_b   1.000
_cell.length_c   1.000
_cell.angle_alpha   90.00
_cell.angle_beta   90.00
_cell.angle_gamma   90.00
#
_symmetry.space_group_name_H-M   'P 1'
#
loop_
_entity.id
_entity.type
_entity.pdbx_description
1 polymer ?
#
loop_
_entity_poly.entity_id
_entity_poly.type
_entity_poly.pdbx_seq_one_letter_code
_entity_poly.pdbx_strand_id
1 'polypeptide(L)'
;MHQYGRIQVEHKERCKALLKRQLEVAQRSVTDNELENMLESGNPQIFTQGIITDTQQARQNLADIEARHEDIMKLEKSIRELHGLFTDMAALIETQGELVDRIDVNVKQTQDYVAEARQETKKAVVYKKKSRKKKFIIIGVCCAIVVIIIIIVIATVVPKK
;
A
#
# COMPACT_ATOMS: atom_id res chain seq x y z
N MET A 1 -11.67 -5.27 5.30
CA MET A 1 -12.56 -4.15 4.93
C MET A 1 -13.95 -4.62 4.49
N HIS A 2 -14.12 -5.44 3.43
CA HIS A 2 -15.46 -5.89 2.98
C HIS A 2 -16.26 -6.68 4.04
N GLN A 3 -15.61 -7.52 4.86
CA GLN A 3 -16.29 -8.19 5.96
C GLN A 3 -16.75 -7.22 7.06
N TYR A 4 -15.97 -6.18 7.33
CA TYR A 4 -16.33 -5.16 8.33
C TYR A 4 -17.55 -4.33 7.86
N GLY A 5 -17.61 -3.99 6.57
CA GLY A 5 -18.78 -3.34 5.98
C GLY A 5 -20.04 -4.21 6.06
N ARG A 6 -19.93 -5.52 5.79
CA ARG A 6 -21.05 -6.45 5.96
C ARG A 6 -21.55 -6.52 7.42
N ILE A 7 -20.64 -6.59 8.38
CA ILE A 7 -20.98 -6.66 9.81
C ILE A 7 -21.71 -5.37 10.24
N GLN A 8 -21.26 -4.21 9.78
CA GLN A 8 -21.90 -2.92 10.08
C GLN A 8 -23.33 -2.84 9.51
N VAL A 9 -23.54 -3.28 8.27
CA VAL A 9 -24.89 -3.33 7.67
C VAL A 9 -25.80 -4.31 8.42
N GLU A 10 -25.30 -5.50 8.76
CA GLU A 10 -26.06 -6.48 9.56
C GLU A 10 -26.41 -5.95 10.95
N HIS A 11 -25.51 -5.18 11.57
CA HIS A 11 -25.77 -4.51 12.83
C HIS A 11 -26.83 -3.40 12.71
N LYS A 12 -26.85 -2.66 11.58
CA LYS A 12 -27.87 -1.63 11.29
C LYS A 12 -29.26 -2.28 11.24
N GLU A 13 -29.38 -3.36 10.48
CA GLU A 13 -30.62 -4.11 10.33
C GLU A 13 -31.12 -4.66 11.67
N ARG A 14 -30.22 -5.19 12.51
CA ARG A 14 -30.58 -5.63 13.86
C ARG A 14 -31.08 -4.48 14.74
N CYS A 15 -30.40 -3.34 14.77
CA CYS A 15 -30.85 -2.20 15.56
C CYS A 15 -32.20 -1.66 15.07
N LYS A 16 -32.43 -1.60 13.75
CA LYS A 16 -33.71 -1.21 13.14
C LYS A 16 -34.83 -2.16 13.56
N ALA A 17 -34.60 -3.47 13.52
CA ALA A 17 -35.59 -4.46 13.93
C ALA A 17 -35.94 -4.36 15.43
N LEU A 18 -34.96 -4.08 16.30
CA LEU A 18 -35.19 -3.86 17.73
C LEU A 18 -36.00 -2.59 17.99
N LEU A 19 -35.67 -1.49 17.30
CA LEU A 19 -36.40 -0.22 17.41
C LEU A 19 -37.86 -0.37 16.99
N LYS A 20 -38.11 -1.07 15.87
CA LYS A 20 -39.48 -1.39 15.41
C LYS A 20 -40.29 -2.12 16.48
N ARG A 21 -39.68 -3.14 17.11
CA ARG A 21 -40.32 -3.89 18.18
C ARG A 21 -40.61 -3.05 19.42
N GLN A 22 -39.75 -2.08 19.75
CA GLN A 22 -40.00 -1.16 20.88
C GLN A 22 -41.13 -0.16 20.58
N LEU A 23 -41.23 0.31 19.34
CA LEU A 23 -42.35 1.14 18.89
C LEU A 23 -43.68 0.37 18.95
N GLU A 24 -43.68 -0.91 18.54
CA GLU A 24 -44.85 -1.79 18.67
C GLU A 24 -45.29 -1.98 20.13
N VAL A 25 -44.33 -2.16 21.06
CA VAL A 25 -44.61 -2.24 22.51
C VAL A 25 -45.21 -0.93 23.05
N ALA A 26 -44.80 0.22 22.51
CA ALA A 26 -45.36 1.52 22.83
C ALA A 26 -46.71 1.82 22.14
N GLN A 27 -47.38 0.80 21.58
CA GLN A 27 -48.63 0.90 20.81
C GLN A 27 -48.54 1.75 19.54
N ARG A 28 -47.34 1.93 18.99
CA ARG A 28 -47.12 2.63 17.73
C ARG A 28 -46.64 1.64 16.67
N SER A 29 -47.56 1.15 15.84
CA SER A 29 -47.20 0.31 14.69
C SER A 29 -46.65 1.19 13.57
N VAL A 30 -45.40 0.97 13.17
CA VAL A 30 -44.73 1.73 12.11
C VAL A 30 -44.32 0.76 11.00
N THR A 31 -44.56 1.13 9.74
CA THR A 31 -44.09 0.34 8.59
C THR A 31 -42.59 0.48 8.39
N ASP A 32 -41.95 -0.44 7.68
CA ASP A 32 -40.48 -0.37 7.47
C ASP A 32 -40.05 0.88 6.69
N ASN A 33 -40.89 1.37 5.78
CA ASN A 33 -40.66 2.62 5.04
C ASN A 33 -40.82 3.84 5.93
N GLU A 34 -41.85 3.86 6.78
CA GLU A 34 -42.09 4.96 7.70
C GLU A 34 -40.99 5.01 8.78
N LEU A 35 -40.50 3.86 9.24
CA LEU A 35 -39.36 3.79 10.15
C LEU A 35 -38.07 4.31 9.51
N GLU A 36 -37.82 4.00 8.25
CA GLU A 36 -36.65 4.56 7.53
C GLU A 36 -36.78 6.08 7.39
N ASN A 37 -37.97 6.59 7.02
CA ASN A 37 -38.22 8.04 6.94
C ASN A 37 -38.02 8.75 8.29
N MET A 38 -38.41 8.09 9.40
CA MET A 38 -38.19 8.61 10.75
C MET A 38 -36.69 8.65 11.10
N LEU A 39 -35.92 7.63 10.71
CA LEU A 39 -34.47 7.60 10.90
C LEU A 39 -33.75 8.66 10.03
N GLU A 40 -34.16 8.82 8.77
CA GLU A 40 -33.61 9.82 7.84
C GLU A 40 -33.90 11.26 8.27
N SER A 41 -35.00 11.47 9.00
CA SER A 41 -35.36 12.80 9.51
C SER A 41 -34.34 13.37 10.50
N GLY A 42 -33.51 12.51 11.12
CA GLY A 42 -32.50 12.89 12.10
C GLY A 42 -33.06 13.52 13.38
N ASN A 43 -34.38 13.53 13.56
CA ASN A 43 -35.04 14.12 14.72
C ASN A 43 -35.46 13.03 15.73
N PRO A 44 -34.82 12.92 16.91
CA PRO A 44 -35.19 11.94 17.94
C PRO A 44 -36.63 12.06 18.43
N GLN A 45 -37.20 13.27 18.36
CA GLN A 45 -38.54 13.57 18.87
C GLN A 45 -39.65 12.93 18.02
N ILE A 46 -39.35 12.54 16.78
CA ILE A 46 -40.32 11.89 15.91
C ILE A 46 -40.71 10.52 16.44
N PHE A 47 -39.81 9.83 17.15
CA PHE A 47 -40.05 8.53 17.79
C PHE A 47 -40.87 8.66 19.07
N THR A 48 -40.80 9.82 19.73
CA THR A 48 -41.48 10.08 21.01
C THR A 48 -42.85 10.73 20.83
N GLN A 49 -43.17 11.26 19.64
CA GLN A 49 -44.48 11.83 19.33
C GLN A 49 -45.59 10.77 19.45
N GLY A 50 -46.57 11.02 20.32
CA GLY A 50 -47.72 10.14 20.52
C GLY A 50 -47.55 9.04 21.57
N ILE A 51 -46.40 8.93 22.24
CA ILE A 51 -46.23 8.01 23.38
C ILE A 51 -46.73 8.71 24.66
N ILE A 52 -47.75 8.15 25.30
CA ILE A 52 -48.33 8.68 26.55
C ILE A 52 -47.33 8.42 27.70
N THR A 53 -46.71 9.48 28.22
CA THR A 53 -45.66 9.43 29.27
C THR A 53 -46.18 9.29 30.70
N ASP A 54 -47.48 9.08 30.88
CA ASP A 54 -48.15 9.07 32.20
C ASP A 54 -47.76 7.88 33.07
N THR A 55 -47.10 6.85 32.50
CA THR A 55 -46.62 5.68 33.24
C THR A 55 -45.10 5.63 33.29
N GLN A 56 -44.55 5.12 34.40
CA GLN A 56 -43.11 4.84 34.57
C GLN A 56 -42.57 3.98 33.40
N GLN A 57 -43.39 3.04 32.92
CA GLN A 57 -43.04 2.11 31.85
C GLN A 57 -42.95 2.79 30.48
N ALA A 58 -43.84 3.75 30.18
CA ALA A 58 -43.73 4.54 28.95
C ALA A 58 -42.46 5.40 28.91
N ARG A 59 -42.03 5.96 30.06
CA ARG A 59 -40.77 6.70 30.17
C ARG A 59 -39.54 5.81 29.94
N GLN A 60 -39.57 4.57 30.41
CA GLN A 60 -38.50 3.60 30.14
C GLN A 60 -38.45 3.22 28.66
N ASN A 61 -39.59 2.91 28.04
CA ASN A 61 -39.66 2.60 26.61
C ASN A 61 -39.14 3.75 25.74
N LEU A 62 -39.44 5.00 26.13
CA LEU A 62 -38.94 6.19 25.45
C LEU A 62 -37.42 6.34 25.56
N ALA A 63 -36.85 6.15 26.75
CA ALA A 63 -35.41 6.19 26.95
C ALA A 63 -34.68 5.12 26.14
N ASP A 64 -35.26 3.92 26.04
CA ASP A 64 -34.71 2.84 25.24
C ASP A 64 -34.76 3.15 23.74
N ILE A 65 -35.87 3.71 23.25
CA ILE A 65 -36.04 4.15 21.87
C ILE A 65 -35.00 5.23 21.50
N GLU A 66 -34.78 6.19 22.38
CA GLU A 66 -33.80 7.28 22.18
C GLU A 66 -32.36 6.73 22.15
N ALA A 67 -32.02 5.81 23.07
CA ALA A 67 -30.72 5.14 23.06
C ALA A 67 -30.49 4.33 21.78
N ARG A 68 -31.52 3.66 21.26
CA ARG A 68 -31.42 2.90 19.99
C ARG A 68 -31.26 3.80 18.78
N HIS A 69 -31.94 4.94 18.76
CA HIS A 69 -31.74 5.95 17.73
C HIS A 69 -30.29 6.46 17.73
N GLU A 70 -29.74 6.76 18.90
CA GLU A 70 -28.33 7.21 19.04
C GLU A 70 -27.34 6.15 18.54
N ASP A 71 -27.56 4.87 18.85
CA ASP A 71 -26.75 3.75 18.35
C ASP A 71 -26.79 3.65 16.82
N ILE A 72 -27.98 3.79 16.22
CA ILE A 72 -28.16 3.76 14.76
C ILE A 72 -27.41 4.94 14.12
N MET A 73 -27.46 6.12 14.73
CA MET A 73 -26.75 7.30 14.21
C MET A 73 -25.23 7.14 14.24
N LYS A 74 -24.68 6.58 15.33
CA LYS A 74 -23.24 6.28 15.42
C LYS A 74 -22.80 5.27 14.36
N LEU A 75 -23.64 4.28 14.10
CA LEU A 75 -23.38 3.28 13.08
C LEU A 75 -23.43 3.89 11.68
N GLU A 76 -24.41 4.72 11.38
CA GLU A 76 -24.51 5.42 10.08
C GLU A 76 -23.27 6.29 9.83
N LYS A 77 -22.80 7.02 10.84
CA LYS A 77 -21.55 7.79 10.76
C LYS A 77 -20.36 6.88 10.44
N SER A 78 -20.25 5.74 11.11
CA SER A 78 -19.16 4.77 10.90
C SER A 78 -19.22 4.16 9.49
N ILE A 79 -20.41 3.87 8.96
CA ILE A 79 -20.61 3.39 7.59
C ILE A 79 -20.22 4.46 6.57
N ARG A 80 -20.57 5.73 6.82
CA ARG A 80 -20.23 6.85 5.94
C ARG A 80 -18.71 7.07 5.89
N GLU A 81 -18.03 6.99 7.03
CA GLU A 81 -16.56 7.04 7.10
C GLU A 81 -15.93 5.87 6.35
N LEU A 82 -16.45 4.66 6.54
CA LEU A 82 -15.97 3.47 5.81
C LEU A 82 -16.19 3.60 4.29
N HIS A 83 -17.30 4.18 3.86
CA HIS A 83 -17.55 4.47 2.45
C HIS A 83 -16.53 5.45 1.90
N GLY A 84 -16.21 6.53 2.64
CA GLY A 84 -15.13 7.45 2.29
C GLY A 84 -13.80 6.72 2.10
N LEU A 85 -13.43 5.84 3.03
CA LEU A 85 -12.22 5.02 2.92
C LEU A 85 -12.24 4.09 1.70
N PHE A 86 -13.39 3.52 1.34
CA PHE A 86 -13.52 2.70 0.12
C PHE A 86 -13.34 3.52 -1.15
N THR A 87 -13.88 4.75 -1.19
CA THR A 87 -13.72 5.67 -2.31
C THR A 87 -12.27 6.12 -2.46
N ASP A 88 -11.60 6.48 -1.36
CA ASP A 88 -10.19 6.83 -1.36
C ASP A 88 -9.31 5.65 -1.77
N MET A 89 -9.64 4.44 -1.30
CA MET A 89 -8.95 3.22 -1.70
C MET A 89 -9.15 2.92 -3.19
N ALA A 90 -10.35 3.15 -3.74
CA ALA A 90 -10.61 3.00 -5.17
C ALA A 90 -9.77 3.98 -6.00
N ALA A 91 -9.69 5.24 -5.58
CA ALA A 91 -8.83 6.25 -6.21
C ALA A 91 -7.33 5.90 -6.09
N LEU A 92 -6.89 5.40 -4.94
CA LEU A 92 -5.51 4.92 -4.74
C LEU A 92 -5.18 3.69 -5.59
N ILE A 93 -6.13 2.80 -5.83
CA ILE A 93 -5.95 1.63 -6.71
C ILE A 93 -5.92 2.06 -8.18
N GLU A 94 -6.79 2.99 -8.58
CA GLU A 94 -6.80 3.54 -9.94
C GLU A 94 -5.50 4.28 -10.27
N THR A 95 -5.01 5.11 -9.34
CA THR A 95 -3.69 5.76 -9.47
C THR A 95 -2.52 4.77 -9.41
N GLN A 96 -2.68 3.64 -8.70
CA GLN A 96 -1.74 2.51 -8.71
C GLN A 96 -1.96 1.55 -9.89
N GLY A 97 -2.85 1.84 -10.84
CA GLY A 97 -3.04 1.05 -12.07
C GLY A 97 -1.77 0.88 -12.92
N GLU A 98 -0.73 1.65 -12.63
CA GLU A 98 0.65 1.50 -13.13
C GLU A 98 1.51 0.44 -12.42
N LEU A 99 1.05 -0.23 -11.35
CA LEU A 99 1.93 -1.11 -10.56
C LEU A 99 2.40 -2.35 -11.36
N VAL A 100 1.56 -2.86 -12.25
CA VAL A 100 1.93 -3.94 -13.19
C VAL A 100 2.97 -3.43 -14.19
N ASP A 101 2.78 -2.22 -14.73
CA ASP A 101 3.71 -1.57 -15.65
C ASP A 101 5.07 -1.33 -14.99
N ARG A 102 5.09 -0.99 -13.69
CA ARG A 102 6.33 -0.80 -12.93
C ARG A 102 7.11 -2.09 -12.70
N ILE A 103 6.46 -3.24 -12.48
CA ILE A 103 7.19 -4.50 -12.34
C ILE A 103 7.84 -4.88 -13.67
N ASP A 104 7.09 -4.81 -14.77
CA ASP A 104 7.64 -5.11 -16.09
C ASP A 104 8.76 -4.15 -16.49
N VAL A 105 8.60 -2.85 -16.20
CA VAL A 105 9.66 -1.84 -16.42
C VAL A 105 10.89 -2.13 -15.55
N ASN A 106 10.73 -2.41 -14.27
CA ASN A 106 11.86 -2.70 -13.37
C ASN A 106 12.59 -4.00 -13.75
N VAL A 107 11.85 -5.05 -14.13
CA VAL A 107 12.41 -6.32 -14.59
C VAL A 107 13.15 -6.12 -15.92
N LYS A 108 12.56 -5.38 -16.86
CA LYS A 108 13.19 -5.08 -18.15
C LYS A 108 14.45 -4.23 -18.01
N GLN A 109 14.41 -3.18 -17.18
CA GLN A 109 15.60 -2.38 -16.86
C GLN A 109 16.69 -3.24 -16.23
N THR A 110 16.34 -4.10 -15.26
CA THR A 110 17.30 -5.02 -14.63
C THR A 110 17.91 -5.97 -15.67
N GLN A 111 17.11 -6.51 -16.59
CA GLN A 111 17.59 -7.36 -17.67
C GLN A 111 18.60 -6.64 -18.58
N ASP A 112 18.29 -5.40 -18.99
CA ASP A 112 19.16 -4.59 -19.83
C ASP A 112 20.48 -4.26 -19.13
N TYR A 113 20.43 -3.84 -17.86
CA TYR A 113 21.63 -3.57 -17.05
C TYR A 113 22.51 -4.81 -16.89
N VAL A 114 21.93 -5.98 -16.64
CA VAL A 114 22.68 -7.24 -16.50
C VAL A 114 23.32 -7.64 -17.83
N ALA A 115 22.63 -7.42 -18.96
CA ALA A 115 23.17 -7.68 -20.29
C ALA A 115 24.38 -6.79 -20.61
N GLU A 116 24.30 -5.49 -20.30
CA GLU A 116 25.41 -4.55 -20.47
C GLU A 116 26.58 -4.90 -19.55
N ALA A 117 26.32 -5.16 -18.27
CA ALA A 117 27.35 -5.57 -17.30
C ALA A 117 28.06 -6.86 -17.74
N ARG A 118 27.35 -7.82 -18.35
CA ARG A 118 27.94 -9.04 -18.92
C ARG A 118 28.88 -8.72 -20.09
N GLN A 119 28.55 -7.73 -20.92
CA GLN A 119 29.41 -7.34 -22.03
C GLN A 119 30.67 -6.63 -21.54
N GLU A 120 30.54 -5.71 -20.59
CA GLU A 120 31.67 -4.98 -20.02
C GLU A 120 32.63 -5.90 -19.24
N THR A 121 32.10 -6.85 -18.46
CA THR A 121 32.93 -7.87 -17.78
C THR A 121 33.71 -8.74 -18.78
N LYS A 122 33.10 -9.11 -19.92
CA LYS A 122 33.79 -9.85 -20.98
C LYS A 122 34.92 -9.01 -21.60
N LYS A 123 34.69 -7.73 -21.89
CA LYS A 123 35.73 -6.79 -22.38
C LYS A 123 36.86 -6.65 -21.36
N ALA A 124 36.53 -6.48 -20.08
CA ALA A 124 37.50 -6.35 -18.99
C ALA A 124 38.45 -7.56 -18.90
N VAL A 125 37.93 -8.79 -19.07
CA VAL A 125 38.77 -10.01 -19.11
C VAL A 125 39.75 -9.98 -20.28
N VAL A 126 39.29 -9.57 -21.47
CA VAL A 126 40.15 -9.45 -22.67
C VAL A 126 41.23 -8.38 -22.45
N TYR A 127 40.86 -7.22 -21.92
CA TYR A 127 41.82 -6.16 -21.60
C TYR A 127 42.84 -6.61 -20.56
N LYS A 128 42.42 -7.32 -19.51
CA LYS A 128 43.33 -7.89 -18.50
C LYS A 128 44.32 -8.89 -19.12
N LYS A 129 43.89 -9.70 -20.08
CA LYS A 129 44.78 -10.65 -20.80
C LYS A 129 45.76 -9.91 -21.71
N LYS A 130 45.31 -8.90 -22.46
CA LYS A 130 46.17 -8.07 -23.33
C LYS A 130 47.19 -7.26 -22.51
N SER A 131 46.76 -6.65 -21.40
CA SER A 131 47.62 -5.87 -20.51
C SER A 131 48.75 -6.73 -19.93
N ARG A 132 48.46 -7.96 -19.50
CA ARG A 132 49.50 -8.91 -19.05
C ARG A 132 50.54 -9.20 -20.13
N LYS A 133 50.13 -9.42 -21.38
CA LYS A 133 51.07 -9.62 -22.50
C LYS A 133 51.94 -8.39 -22.73
N LYS A 134 51.34 -7.19 -22.75
CA LYS A 134 52.10 -5.93 -22.90
C LYS A 134 53.10 -5.73 -21.76
N LYS A 135 52.73 -6.07 -20.53
CA LYS A 135 53.64 -5.98 -19.37
C LYS A 135 54.89 -6.86 -19.55
N PHE A 136 54.74 -8.09 -20.02
CA PHE A 136 55.90 -8.96 -20.30
C PHE A 136 56.79 -8.43 -21.42
N ILE A 137 56.19 -7.87 -22.48
CA ILE A 137 56.96 -7.26 -23.58
C ILE A 137 57.77 -6.06 -23.07
N ILE A 138 57.15 -5.17 -22.29
CA ILE A 138 57.82 -3.99 -21.72
C ILE A 138 58.97 -4.43 -20.80
N ILE A 139 58.74 -5.40 -19.92
CA ILE A 139 59.80 -5.94 -19.04
C ILE A 139 60.95 -6.51 -19.87
N GLY A 140 60.65 -7.30 -20.91
CA GLY A 140 61.67 -7.87 -21.79
C GLY A 140 62.52 -6.81 -22.51
N VAL A 141 61.89 -5.74 -23.02
CA VAL A 141 62.60 -4.63 -23.66
C VAL A 141 63.49 -3.89 -22.65
N CYS A 142 62.99 -3.60 -21.44
CA CYS A 142 63.80 -2.97 -20.39
C CYS A 142 65.03 -3.82 -20.01
N CYS A 143 64.86 -5.15 -19.86
CA CYS A 143 65.98 -6.04 -19.57
C CYS A 143 67.01 -6.06 -20.70
N ALA A 144 66.58 -6.08 -21.96
CA ALA A 144 67.49 -6.05 -23.11
C ALA A 144 68.33 -4.77 -23.14
N ILE A 145 67.72 -3.60 -22.87
CA ILE A 145 68.44 -2.32 -22.79
C ILE A 145 69.50 -2.35 -21.67
N VAL A 146 69.16 -2.88 -20.49
CA VAL A 146 70.11 -3.00 -19.37
C VAL A 146 71.30 -3.90 -19.74
N VAL A 147 71.05 -5.03 -20.40
CA VAL A 147 72.11 -5.94 -20.86
C VAL A 147 73.03 -5.26 -21.88
N ILE A 148 72.48 -4.52 -22.83
CA ILE A 148 73.26 -3.76 -23.82
C ILE A 148 74.17 -2.74 -23.12
N ILE A 149 73.63 -1.99 -22.14
CA ILE A 149 74.42 -1.02 -21.37
C ILE A 149 75.57 -1.71 -20.64
N ILE A 150 75.31 -2.85 -19.98
CA ILE A 150 76.36 -3.64 -19.30
C ILE A 150 77.45 -4.07 -20.28
N ILE A 151 77.09 -4.57 -21.46
CA ILE A 151 78.06 -4.98 -22.49
C ILE A 151 78.93 -3.80 -22.93
N ILE A 152 78.32 -2.63 -23.17
CA ILE A 152 79.07 -1.41 -23.56
C ILE A 152 80.04 -1.02 -22.46
N VAL A 153 79.61 -1.01 -21.20
CA VAL A 153 80.47 -0.68 -20.05
C VAL A 153 81.63 -1.67 -19.91
N ILE A 154 81.37 -2.97 -20.05
CA ILE A 154 82.45 -3.98 -20.00
C ILE A 154 83.43 -3.77 -21.16
N ALA A 155 82.93 -3.52 -22.37
CA ALA A 155 83.77 -3.30 -23.55
C ALA A 155 84.63 -2.04 -23.47
N THR A 156 84.17 -0.97 -22.80
CA THR A 156 84.94 0.26 -22.61
C THR A 156 85.91 0.17 -21.43
N VAL A 157 85.55 -0.55 -20.36
CA VAL A 157 86.35 -0.67 -19.13
C VAL A 157 87.42 -1.77 -19.23
N VAL A 158 87.25 -2.78 -20.08
CA VAL A 158 88.28 -3.79 -20.36
C VAL A 158 89.15 -3.31 -21.53
N PRO A 159 90.29 -2.63 -21.29
CA PRO A 159 91.20 -2.27 -22.37
C PRO A 159 91.68 -3.56 -23.04
N LYS A 160 91.57 -3.61 -24.37
CA LYS A 160 92.18 -4.68 -25.17
C LYS A 160 93.68 -4.73 -24.82
N LYS A 161 94.10 -5.80 -24.14
CA LYS A 161 95.51 -6.18 -24.04
C LYS A 161 96.00 -6.66 -25.40
#